data_AF-A0A7S1TMW0-F1
#
_entry.id   AF-A0A7S1TMW0-F1
#
_cell.length_a   1.000
_cell.length_b   1.000
_cell.length_c   1.000
_cell.angle_alpha   90.00
_cell.angle_beta   90.00
_cell.angle_gamma   90.00
#
_symmetry.space_group_name_H-M   'P 1'
#
loop_
_entity.id
_entity.type
_entity.pdbx_description
1 polymer ?
#
loop_
_entity_poly.entity_id
_entity_poly.type
_entity_poly.pdbx_seq_one_letter_code
_entity_poly.pdbx_strand_id
1 'polypeptide(L)'
;ARLASLNTEQRLVVEHVTVRKSTATLVWGPPGTGKTSAVVQAVASAVRLLGDKVLVAAASNIAVDTFVERLLSAAPELRVVRMGHPERMLPSVQHASLDERVAADFRAAAAEMRREIDRLDRASRASRRAAGGR
;
A
#
# COMPACT_ATOMS: atom_id res chain seq x y z
N ALA A 1 13.41 2.63 -6.75
CA ALA A 1 12.32 3.38 -7.40
C ALA A 1 12.87 4.70 -7.93
N ARG A 2 12.64 5.05 -9.20
CA ARG A 2 13.12 6.31 -9.77
C ARG A 2 12.25 7.41 -9.16
N LEU A 3 12.76 8.11 -8.14
CA LEU A 3 12.23 9.41 -7.78
C LEU A 3 12.21 10.21 -9.09
N ALA A 4 11.04 10.68 -9.53
CA ALA A 4 10.95 11.55 -10.70
C ALA A 4 11.98 12.69 -10.55
N SER A 5 12.42 13.31 -11.65
CA SER A 5 13.34 14.46 -11.56
C SER A 5 12.64 15.61 -10.83
N LEU A 6 12.80 15.65 -9.51
CA LEU A 6 12.22 16.68 -8.66
C LEU A 6 13.00 17.97 -8.86
N ASN A 7 12.26 19.05 -9.08
CA ASN A 7 12.86 20.38 -9.05
C ASN A 7 13.36 20.70 -7.63
N THR A 8 14.13 21.78 -7.51
CA THR A 8 14.75 22.17 -6.24
C THR A 8 13.71 22.34 -5.13
N GLU A 9 12.58 23.00 -5.42
CA GLU A 9 11.51 23.23 -4.44
C GLU A 9 10.88 21.94 -3.93
N GLN A 10 10.63 20.98 -4.82
CA GLN A 10 10.06 19.69 -4.45
C GLN A 10 11.05 18.84 -3.64
N ARG A 11 12.36 18.95 -3.93
CA ARG A 11 13.42 18.32 -3.12
C ARG A 11 13.48 18.89 -1.71
N LEU A 12 13.32 20.21 -1.55
CA LEU A 12 13.28 20.85 -0.24
C LEU A 12 12.13 20.33 0.62
N VAL A 13 10.95 20.07 0.02
CA VAL A 13 9.83 19.45 0.74
C VAL A 13 10.21 18.07 1.28
N VAL A 14 10.88 17.24 0.47
CA VAL A 14 11.34 15.92 0.91
C VAL A 14 12.36 16.06 2.04
N GLU A 15 13.36 16.94 1.90
CA GLU A 15 14.39 17.19 2.91
C GLU A 15 13.80 17.68 4.24
N HIS A 16 12.83 18.60 4.20
CA HIS A 16 12.17 19.10 5.40
C HIS A 16 11.48 17.99 6.19
N VAL A 17 10.84 17.05 5.49
CA VAL A 17 10.15 15.92 6.12
C VAL A 17 11.14 14.86 6.62
N THR A 18 12.15 14.51 5.83
CA THR A 18 13.01 13.35 6.15
C THR A 18 14.26 13.66 6.95
N VAL A 19 14.90 14.80 6.68
CA VAL A 19 16.18 15.19 7.30
C VAL A 19 15.94 16.13 8.46
N ARG A 20 15.21 17.23 8.22
CA ARG A 20 15.02 18.27 9.25
C ARG A 20 14.04 17.87 10.34
N LYS A 21 13.10 16.96 10.02
CA LYS A 21 12.06 16.48 10.94
C LYS A 21 11.34 17.63 11.64
N SER A 22 11.02 18.69 10.89
CA SER A 22 10.32 19.86 11.43
C SER A 22 8.98 19.45 12.04
N THR A 23 8.60 20.08 13.16
CA THR A 23 7.31 19.81 13.83
C THR A 23 6.09 20.15 12.97
N ALA A 24 6.23 21.13 12.08
CA ALA A 24 5.24 21.46 11.06
C ALA A 24 5.94 21.90 9.77
N THR A 25 5.34 21.59 8.62
CA THR A 25 5.81 22.07 7.31
C THR A 25 4.62 22.45 6.45
N LEU A 26 4.61 23.70 5.97
CA LEU A 26 3.61 24.20 5.03
C LEU A 26 4.17 24.10 3.61
N VAL A 27 3.50 23.33 2.77
CA VAL A 27 3.81 23.24 1.35
C VAL A 27 2.80 24.06 0.57
N TRP A 28 3.24 25.17 -0.01
CA TRP A 28 2.42 26.04 -0.84
C TRP A 28 2.94 26.10 -2.27
N GLY A 29 2.04 26.34 -3.23
CA GLY A 29 2.40 26.52 -4.62
C GLY A 29 1.17 26.79 -5.50
N PRO A 30 1.28 27.61 -6.56
CA PRO A 30 0.21 27.83 -7.54
C PRO A 30 -0.40 26.55 -8.12
N PRO A 31 -1.60 26.60 -8.73
CA PRO A 31 -2.15 25.47 -9.48
C PRO A 31 -1.14 24.91 -10.50
N GLY A 32 -1.07 23.59 -10.66
CA GLY A 32 -0.16 22.93 -11.62
C GLY A 32 1.30 22.75 -11.16
N THR A 33 1.73 23.34 -10.04
CA THR A 33 3.15 23.26 -9.57
C THR A 33 3.58 21.92 -8.95
N GLY A 34 2.74 20.89 -9.01
CA GLY A 34 3.11 19.56 -8.54
C GLY A 34 3.16 19.41 -7.01
N LYS A 35 2.47 20.25 -6.24
CA LYS A 35 2.36 20.13 -4.76
C LYS A 35 2.08 18.71 -4.29
N THR A 36 1.04 18.08 -4.85
CA THR A 36 0.67 16.70 -4.51
C THR A 36 1.82 15.73 -4.82
N SER A 37 2.52 15.92 -5.94
CA SER A 37 3.67 15.09 -6.30
C SER A 37 4.82 15.27 -5.29
N ALA A 38 5.08 16.50 -4.83
CA ALA A 38 6.08 16.76 -3.78
C ALA A 38 5.73 16.02 -2.48
N VAL A 39 4.48 16.13 -2.02
CA VAL A 39 4.02 15.46 -0.79
C VAL A 39 4.04 13.93 -0.95
N VAL A 40 3.66 13.39 -2.11
CA VAL A 40 3.76 11.94 -2.40
C VAL A 40 5.21 11.46 -2.26
N GLN A 41 6.17 12.21 -2.81
CA GLN A 41 7.59 11.83 -2.68
C GLN A 41 8.09 11.97 -1.25
N ALA A 42 7.66 12.99 -0.51
CA ALA A 42 8.03 13.16 0.89
C ALA A 42 7.50 12.00 1.74
N VAL A 43 6.23 11.62 1.58
CA VAL A 43 5.62 10.47 2.26
C VAL A 43 6.33 9.17 1.88
N ALA A 44 6.54 8.92 0.59
CA ALA A 44 7.24 7.73 0.13
C ALA A 44 8.66 7.65 0.70
N SER A 45 9.37 8.78 0.78
CA SER A 45 10.73 8.86 1.34
C SER A 45 10.73 8.65 2.85
N ALA A 46 9.78 9.23 3.59
CA ALA A 46 9.65 9.02 5.03
C ALA A 46 9.42 7.54 5.37
N VAL A 47 8.50 6.87 4.66
CA VAL A 47 8.23 5.44 4.88
C VAL A 47 9.43 4.58 4.49
N ARG A 48 10.05 4.83 3.33
CA ARG A 48 11.17 3.99 2.83
C ARG A 48 12.46 4.17 3.61
N LEU A 49 12.85 5.42 3.89
CA LEU A 49 14.15 5.74 4.46
C LEU A 49 14.13 5.70 5.98
N LEU A 50 13.01 6.05 6.61
CA LEU A 50 12.91 6.18 8.06
C LEU A 50 12.06 5.06 8.69
N GLY A 51 11.26 4.34 7.91
CA GLY A 51 10.33 3.34 8.44
C GLY A 51 9.09 3.94 9.11
N ASP A 52 8.80 5.22 8.85
CA ASP A 52 7.70 5.94 9.48
C ASP A 52 6.33 5.37 9.10
N LYS A 53 5.38 5.44 10.04
CA LYS A 53 3.95 5.21 9.78
C LYS A 53 3.28 6.56 9.54
N VAL A 54 2.77 6.79 8.33
CA VAL A 54 2.22 8.08 7.91
C VAL A 54 0.71 8.02 7.78
N LEU A 55 0.00 8.95 8.42
CA LEU A 55 -1.42 9.22 8.18
C LEU A 55 -1.55 10.30 7.11
N VAL A 56 -2.29 10.00 6.04
CA VAL A 56 -2.64 10.97 5.00
C VAL A 56 -4.13 11.26 5.07
N ALA A 57 -4.49 12.53 5.15
CA ALA A 57 -5.86 13.01 5.15
C ALA A 57 -6.03 14.16 4.16
N ALA A 58 -7.23 14.28 3.58
CA ALA A 58 -7.61 15.36 2.69
C ALA A 58 -9.09 15.71 2.86
N ALA A 59 -9.51 16.86 2.33
CA ALA A 59 -10.88 17.36 2.48
C ALA A 59 -11.94 16.56 1.69
N SER A 60 -11.54 15.70 0.74
CA SER A 60 -12.46 14.88 -0.05
C SER A 60 -11.90 13.49 -0.34
N ASN A 61 -12.79 12.51 -0.55
CA ASN A 61 -12.41 11.14 -0.91
C ASN A 61 -11.56 11.10 -2.19
N ILE A 62 -11.98 11.83 -3.22
CA ILE A 62 -11.27 11.89 -4.51
C ILE A 62 -9.83 12.41 -4.34
N ALA A 63 -9.60 13.37 -3.44
CA ALA A 63 -8.25 13.87 -3.16
C ALA A 63 -7.36 12.80 -2.49
N VAL A 64 -7.93 12.03 -1.55
CA VAL A 64 -7.24 10.89 -0.93
C VAL A 64 -6.94 9.81 -1.97
N ASP A 65 -7.93 9.44 -2.80
CA ASP A 65 -7.78 8.39 -3.79
C ASP A 65 -6.72 8.76 -4.84
N THR A 66 -6.76 9.99 -5.35
CA THR A 66 -5.73 10.53 -6.25
C THR A 66 -4.33 10.49 -5.62
N PHE A 67 -4.24 10.75 -4.31
CA PHE A 67 -2.97 10.64 -3.60
C PHE A 67 -2.49 9.18 -3.54
N VAL A 68 -3.39 8.25 -3.20
CA VAL A 68 -3.09 6.81 -3.12
C VAL A 68 -2.65 6.26 -4.48
N GLU A 69 -3.33 6.61 -5.58
CA GLU A 69 -2.92 6.22 -6.94
C GLU A 69 -1.49 6.66 -7.24
N ARG A 70 -1.18 7.93 -6.99
CA ARG A 70 0.16 8.49 -7.25
C ARG A 70 1.22 7.86 -6.35
N LEU A 71 0.88 7.59 -5.09
CA LEU A 71 1.77 6.94 -4.15
C LEU A 71 2.09 5.52 -4.59
N LEU A 72 1.09 4.72 -4.93
CA LEU A 72 1.29 3.33 -5.38
C LEU A 72 1.95 3.27 -6.76
N SER A 73 1.73 4.26 -7.63
CA SER A 73 2.46 4.38 -8.90
C SER A 73 3.95 4.68 -8.68
N ALA A 74 4.29 5.59 -7.76
CA ALA A 74 5.69 5.94 -7.45
C ALA A 74 6.38 4.92 -6.52
N ALA A 75 5.59 4.16 -5.76
CA ALA A 75 6.05 3.30 -4.70
C ALA A 75 5.14 2.07 -4.52
N PRO A 76 5.12 1.16 -5.50
CA PRO A 76 4.22 0.01 -5.52
C PRO A 76 4.47 -1.00 -4.39
N GLU A 77 5.66 -0.97 -3.79
CA GLU A 77 6.00 -1.85 -2.68
C GLU A 77 5.48 -1.37 -1.31
N LEU A 78 4.95 -0.13 -1.23
CA LEU A 78 4.47 0.41 0.03
C LEU A 78 3.15 -0.26 0.45
N ARG A 79 3.06 -0.60 1.73
CA ARG A 79 1.82 -1.08 2.34
C ARG A 79 0.90 0.11 2.66
N VAL A 80 -0.06 0.36 1.78
CA VAL A 80 -1.07 1.42 1.94
C VAL A 80 -2.42 0.83 2.34
N VAL A 81 -3.03 1.35 3.41
CA VAL A 81 -4.40 1.01 3.82
C VAL A 81 -5.30 2.23 3.62
N ARG A 82 -6.32 2.11 2.78
CA ARG A 82 -7.32 3.16 2.52
C ARG A 82 -8.54 2.92 3.40
N MET A 83 -8.79 3.83 4.33
CA MET A 83 -9.91 3.76 5.29
C MET A 83 -11.18 4.36 4.72
N GLY A 84 -12.33 3.68 4.83
CA GLY A 84 -13.64 4.16 4.36
C GLY A 84 -14.39 3.08 3.57
N HIS A 85 -15.62 3.36 3.14
CA HIS A 85 -16.39 2.41 2.33
C HIS A 85 -15.84 2.32 0.89
N PRO A 86 -15.56 1.11 0.36
CA PRO A 86 -15.03 0.91 -0.99
C PRO A 86 -15.88 1.54 -2.10
N GLU A 87 -17.21 1.57 -1.94
CA GLU A 87 -18.16 2.17 -2.90
C GLU A 87 -17.93 3.69 -3.11
N ARG A 88 -17.27 4.35 -2.16
CA ARG A 88 -16.93 5.78 -2.21
C ARG A 88 -15.51 6.04 -2.71
N MET A 89 -14.80 4.99 -3.11
CA MET A 89 -13.42 5.05 -3.59
C MET A 89 -13.35 4.87 -5.09
N LEU A 90 -12.33 5.46 -5.72
CA LEU A 90 -12.00 5.15 -7.11
C LEU A 90 -11.69 3.64 -7.27
N PRO A 91 -12.16 2.99 -8.36
CA PRO A 91 -11.92 1.56 -8.59
C PRO A 91 -10.44 1.16 -8.54
N SER A 92 -9.58 2.04 -9.02
CA SER A 92 -8.11 1.92 -9.02
C SER A 92 -7.51 1.74 -7.63
N VAL A 93 -8.14 2.23 -6.56
CA VAL A 93 -7.60 2.18 -5.19
C VAL A 93 -8.36 1.23 -4.26
N GLN A 94 -9.46 0.61 -4.71
CA GLN A 94 -10.26 -0.29 -3.88
C GLN A 94 -9.47 -1.50 -3.36
N HIS A 95 -8.50 -1.98 -4.15
CA HIS A 95 -7.57 -3.04 -3.74
C HIS A 95 -6.71 -2.68 -2.51
N ALA A 96 -6.54 -1.38 -2.23
CA ALA A 96 -5.83 -0.88 -1.05
C ALA A 96 -6.77 -0.61 0.13
N SER A 97 -8.09 -0.78 -0.02
CA SER A 97 -9.06 -0.61 1.06
C SER A 97 -8.82 -1.60 2.20
N LEU A 98 -9.20 -1.20 3.42
CA LEU A 98 -9.11 -2.11 4.57
C LEU A 98 -9.92 -3.39 4.33
N ASP A 99 -11.16 -3.25 3.84
CA ASP A 99 -12.07 -4.37 3.60
C ASP A 99 -11.48 -5.38 2.62
N GLU A 100 -10.95 -4.90 1.48
CA GLU A 100 -10.36 -5.78 0.47
C GLU A 100 -9.07 -6.44 0.95
N ARG A 101 -8.25 -5.73 1.74
CA ARG A 101 -7.04 -6.31 2.35
C ARG A 101 -7.38 -7.42 3.33
N VAL A 102 -8.33 -7.17 4.22
CA VAL A 102 -8.78 -8.17 5.20
C VAL A 102 -9.38 -9.37 4.47
N ALA A 103 -10.23 -9.15 3.46
CA ALA A 103 -10.78 -10.22 2.65
C ALA A 103 -9.71 -11.02 1.91
N ALA A 104 -8.68 -10.36 1.37
CA ALA A 104 -7.55 -11.02 0.72
C ALA A 104 -6.76 -11.90 1.69
N ASP A 105 -6.48 -11.41 2.90
CA ASP A 105 -5.79 -12.17 3.95
C ASP A 105 -6.59 -13.42 4.35
N PHE A 106 -7.90 -13.29 4.54
CA PHE A 106 -8.77 -14.44 4.82
C PHE A 106 -8.80 -15.45 3.67
N ARG A 107 -8.87 -15.00 2.41
CA ARG A 107 -8.83 -15.88 1.23
C ARG A 107 -7.49 -16.62 1.14
N ALA A 108 -6.39 -15.95 1.44
CA ALA A 108 -5.06 -16.56 1.45
C ALA A 108 -4.95 -17.65 2.51
N ALA A 109 -5.38 -17.36 3.75
CA ALA A 109 -5.40 -18.33 4.84
C ALA A 109 -6.31 -19.54 4.52
N ALA A 110 -7.49 -19.29 3.96
CA ALA A 110 -8.40 -20.36 3.54
C ALA A 110 -7.80 -21.26 2.45
N ALA A 111 -7.09 -20.67 1.48
CA ALA A 111 -6.42 -21.41 0.41
C ALA A 111 -5.27 -22.27 0.95
N GLU A 112 -4.53 -21.78 1.94
CA GLU A 112 -3.47 -22.55 2.62
C GLU A 112 -4.06 -23.77 3.35
N MET A 113 -5.11 -23.56 4.15
CA MET A 113 -5.80 -24.66 4.83
C MET A 113 -6.34 -25.71 3.85
N ARG A 114 -6.89 -25.29 2.70
CA ARG A 114 -7.36 -26.20 1.65
C ARG A 114 -6.23 -27.07 1.11
N ARG A 115 -5.07 -26.47 0.82
CA ARG A 115 -3.90 -27.19 0.31
C ARG A 115 -3.40 -28.24 1.29
N GLU A 116 -3.44 -27.94 2.58
CA GLU A 116 -3.02 -28.89 3.61
C GLU A 116 -3.99 -30.07 3.73
N ILE A 117 -5.31 -29.82 3.67
CA ILE A 117 -6.32 -30.89 3.61
C ILE A 117 -6.05 -31.80 2.40
N ASP A 118 -5.84 -31.23 1.22
CA ASP A 118 -5.56 -32.01 0.00
C ASP A 118 -4.24 -32.80 0.08
N ARG A 119 -3.26 -32.31 0.84
CA ARG A 119 -1.99 -33.01 1.09
C ARG A 119 -2.22 -34.21 1.99
N LEU A 120 -2.90 -34.02 3.12
CA LEU A 120 -3.20 -35.09 4.08
C LEU A 120 -4.07 -36.18 3.46
N ASP A 121 -5.07 -35.81 2.67
CA ASP A 121 -5.93 -36.75 1.96
C ASP A 121 -5.15 -37.61 0.96
N ARG A 122 -4.20 -37.01 0.23
CA ARG A 122 -3.32 -37.75 -0.68
C ARG A 122 -2.42 -38.73 0.06
N ALA A 123 -1.81 -38.31 1.17
CA ALA A 123 -0.96 -39.17 1.99
C ALA A 123 -1.74 -40.35 2.60
N SER A 124 -2.93 -40.08 3.12
CA SER A 124 -3.86 -41.09 3.67
C SER A 124 -4.26 -42.12 2.62
N ARG A 125 -4.64 -41.67 1.41
CA ARG A 125 -4.97 -42.57 0.29
C ARG A 125 -3.78 -43.42 -0.16
N ALA A 126 -2.57 -42.86 -0.20
CA ALA A 126 -1.36 -43.60 -0.55
C ALA A 126 -1.02 -44.69 0.50
N SER A 127 -1.14 -44.37 1.79
CA SER A 127 -0.90 -45.31 2.88
C SER A 127 -1.88 -46.49 2.87
N ARG A 128 -3.18 -46.25 2.63
CA ARG A 128 -4.18 -47.33 2.50
C ARG A 128 -3.91 -48.25 1.31
N ARG A 129 -3.46 -47.71 0.17
CA ARG A 129 -3.11 -48.51 -1.01
C ARG A 129 -1.89 -49.40 -0.75
N ALA A 130 -0.90 -48.90 0.00
CA ALA A 130 0.26 -49.70 0.39
C ALA A 130 -0.08 -50.82 1.39
N ALA A 131 -1.09 -50.61 2.26
CA ALA A 131 -1.52 -51.61 3.25
C ALA A 131 -2.45 -52.70 2.67
N GLY A 132 -3.26 -52.38 1.65
CA GLY A 132 -4.24 -53.30 1.05
C GLY A 132 -3.73 -54.16 -0.11
N GLY A 133 -2.44 -54.14 -0.42
CA GLY A 133 -1.82 -54.89 -1.54
C GLY A 133 -1.17 -56.22 -1.18
N ARG A 134 -1.66 -56.93 -0.15
CA ARG A 134 -1.24 -58.31 0.17
C ARG A 134 -2.37 -59.29 -0.11
#